data_AF-A0A947CK93-F1
#
_entry.id   AF-A0A947CK93-F1
#
_cell.length_a   1.000
_cell.length_b   1.000
_cell.length_c   1.000
_cell.angle_alpha   90.00
_cell.angle_beta   90.00
_cell.angle_gamma   90.00
#
_symmetry.space_group_name_H-M   'P 1'
#
loop_
_entity.id
_entity.type
_entity.pdbx_description
1 polymer ?
#
loop_
_entity_poly.entity_id
_entity_poly.type
_entity_poly.pdbx_seq_one_letter_code
_entity_poly.pdbx_strand_id
1 'polypeptide(L)'
;TGPGIETASTTTLTNTDYLLGNLGTIGGGVLDGHVDTNTIIWSGHSRGGEGVVRAYDRLFEGGFSPSNYTIDDIVLVSSISPTDFGGIGAAIAQPHAVDYHLIYGSADGDVSGSPGLACCQPFRIYERAEQWKSEHYVQGADHNDFNCCGFNDFTGPAGTQIGRPEAQAVAKAAYLALVQNRIRGSLAGKDFLTRQYDDLRPGGVSSTTIVDVEYNDGPGAGNFIVDSFQSQTSTAISSSGGAVSGTVTNRLENRMRDGNTSLSWTASDPWNGMTRALASDVTRGTVFDWNTDSFLEFEIIASERDLTDDKNLSFRACQGTRHPNTVSELDDMTFTVTLRDGSGTTSSINIGAYDAGIEEPYQRTGSGSGAGWANEFEVVRIRLTDFLNNGSGLDLGDVVAIRFEFGATYGSAKGRLGLDDIEITQD
;
A
#
# COMPACT_ATOMS: atom_id res chain seq x y z
N THR A 1 13.05 -10.61 28.68
CA THR A 1 12.73 -11.08 27.31
C THR A 1 13.95 -10.85 26.43
N GLY A 2 14.39 -11.86 25.69
CA GLY A 2 15.52 -11.74 24.76
C GLY A 2 15.12 -11.03 23.45
N PRO A 3 16.07 -10.67 22.58
CA PRO A 3 15.74 -10.09 21.28
C PRO A 3 15.12 -11.15 20.35
N GLY A 4 14.17 -10.74 19.51
CA GLY A 4 13.66 -11.57 18.40
C GLY A 4 12.13 -11.56 18.26
N ILE A 5 11.64 -11.97 17.09
CA ILE A 5 10.22 -11.93 16.72
C ILE A 5 9.36 -12.80 17.61
N GLU A 6 9.81 -14.01 17.97
CA GLU A 6 9.05 -14.92 18.83
C GLU A 6 8.95 -14.43 20.26
N THR A 7 9.97 -13.68 20.71
CA THR A 7 9.90 -13.04 22.02
C THR A 7 8.93 -11.87 21.98
N ALA A 8 8.97 -11.03 20.94
CA ALA A 8 8.03 -9.93 20.75
C ALA A 8 6.58 -10.44 20.68
N SER A 9 6.32 -11.47 19.86
CA SER A 9 4.98 -12.07 19.75
C SER A 9 4.50 -12.66 21.08
N THR A 10 5.36 -13.39 21.78
CA THR A 10 5.05 -13.93 23.11
C THR A 10 4.73 -12.81 24.10
N THR A 11 5.50 -11.72 24.11
CA THR A 11 5.22 -10.60 25.01
C THR A 11 3.91 -9.90 24.70
N THR A 12 3.56 -9.70 23.43
CA THR A 12 2.25 -9.15 23.03
C THR A 12 1.13 -10.03 23.59
N LEU A 13 1.18 -11.33 23.31
CA LEU A 13 0.16 -12.30 23.74
C LEU A 13 -0.01 -12.35 25.25
N THR A 14 1.08 -12.55 25.99
CA THR A 14 1.03 -12.74 27.44
C THR A 14 0.76 -11.45 28.19
N ASN A 15 1.27 -10.31 27.72
CA ASN A 15 1.03 -9.03 28.39
C ASN A 15 -0.40 -8.54 28.17
N THR A 16 -0.97 -8.74 26.97
CA THR A 16 -2.40 -8.47 26.74
C THR A 16 -3.26 -9.36 27.65
N ASP A 17 -3.01 -10.67 27.69
CA ASP A 17 -3.77 -11.59 28.55
C ASP A 17 -3.66 -11.21 30.03
N TYR A 18 -2.44 -10.91 30.48
CA TYR A 18 -2.18 -10.50 31.85
C TYR A 18 -2.83 -9.16 32.20
N LEU A 19 -2.72 -8.14 31.34
CA LEU A 19 -3.33 -6.82 31.57
C LEU A 19 -4.84 -6.96 31.78
N LEU A 20 -5.51 -7.66 30.86
CA LEU A 20 -6.97 -7.85 30.89
C LEU A 20 -7.42 -8.67 32.11
N GLY A 21 -6.70 -9.73 32.46
CA GLY A 21 -7.00 -10.53 33.64
C GLY A 21 -6.70 -9.85 34.98
N ASN A 22 -6.01 -8.70 34.98
CA ASN A 22 -5.56 -8.01 36.21
C ASN A 22 -6.03 -6.54 36.30
N LEU A 23 -7.03 -6.11 35.51
CA LEU A 23 -7.54 -4.74 35.55
C LEU A 23 -7.95 -4.29 36.97
N GLY A 24 -8.56 -5.19 37.76
CA GLY A 24 -8.97 -4.93 39.14
C GLY A 24 -7.84 -4.80 40.17
N THR A 25 -6.59 -5.17 39.82
CA THR A 25 -5.45 -5.14 40.75
C THR A 25 -4.37 -4.14 40.32
N ILE A 26 -4.19 -3.92 39.01
CA ILE A 26 -3.21 -2.97 38.46
C ILE A 26 -3.55 -1.55 38.94
N GLY A 27 -2.58 -0.89 39.57
CA GLY A 27 -2.75 0.45 40.12
C GLY A 27 -3.87 0.56 41.17
N GLY A 28 -4.25 -0.54 41.82
CA GLY A 28 -5.38 -0.57 42.76
C GLY A 28 -6.75 -0.57 42.09
N GLY A 29 -6.85 -1.07 40.84
CA GLY A 29 -8.11 -1.14 40.10
C GLY A 29 -8.43 0.09 39.25
N VAL A 30 -7.47 1.00 39.05
CA VAL A 30 -7.69 2.28 38.36
C VAL A 30 -8.11 2.13 36.89
N LEU A 31 -7.86 0.97 36.28
CA LEU A 31 -8.23 0.65 34.90
C LEU A 31 -9.51 -0.20 34.80
N ASP A 32 -10.04 -0.68 35.93
CA ASP A 32 -11.23 -1.53 35.96
C ASP A 32 -12.46 -0.75 35.48
N GLY A 33 -13.21 -1.32 34.53
CA GLY A 33 -14.34 -0.66 33.86
C GLY A 33 -13.96 0.48 32.90
N HIS A 34 -12.66 0.73 32.64
CA HIS A 34 -12.18 1.77 31.74
C HIS A 34 -11.50 1.26 30.47
N VAL A 35 -11.34 -0.06 30.34
CA VAL A 35 -10.76 -0.73 29.17
C VAL A 35 -11.87 -1.52 28.47
N ASP A 36 -12.09 -1.25 27.19
CA ASP A 36 -12.91 -2.12 26.35
C ASP A 36 -12.08 -3.32 25.91
N THR A 37 -12.44 -4.49 26.43
CA THR A 37 -11.73 -5.73 26.20
C THR A 37 -12.07 -6.40 24.88
N ASN A 38 -13.07 -5.90 24.14
CA ASN A 38 -13.50 -6.48 22.86
C ASN A 38 -13.06 -5.63 21.65
N THR A 39 -12.31 -4.55 21.90
CA THR A 39 -11.84 -3.65 20.84
C THR A 39 -10.35 -3.36 21.05
N ILE A 40 -9.50 -4.32 20.66
CA ILE A 40 -8.06 -4.28 20.91
C ILE A 40 -7.32 -3.98 19.60
N ILE A 41 -6.48 -2.94 19.62
CA ILE A 41 -5.51 -2.67 18.56
C ILE A 41 -4.13 -3.11 19.05
N TRP A 42 -3.42 -3.90 18.24
CA TRP A 42 -2.01 -4.16 18.45
C TRP A 42 -1.17 -3.31 17.52
N SER A 43 -0.15 -2.66 18.08
CA SER A 43 0.84 -1.92 17.32
C SER A 43 2.25 -2.22 17.82
N GLY A 44 3.20 -2.32 16.89
CA GLY A 44 4.59 -2.57 17.21
C GLY A 44 5.56 -1.90 16.24
N HIS A 45 6.77 -1.62 16.72
CA HIS A 45 7.84 -0.97 15.94
C HIS A 45 9.01 -1.93 15.67
N SER A 46 9.61 -1.87 14.48
CA SER A 46 10.77 -2.70 14.11
C SER A 46 10.45 -4.20 14.22
N ARG A 47 11.29 -4.98 14.92
CA ARG A 47 10.97 -6.38 15.30
C ARG A 47 9.65 -6.53 16.06
N GLY A 48 9.21 -5.50 16.77
CA GLY A 48 7.91 -5.46 17.42
C GLY A 48 6.74 -5.33 16.43
N GLY A 49 6.94 -4.65 15.29
CA GLY A 49 5.95 -4.55 14.22
C GLY A 49 5.67 -5.91 13.59
N GLU A 50 6.73 -6.65 13.26
CA GLU A 50 6.59 -8.06 12.86
C GLU A 50 6.01 -8.92 13.99
N GLY A 51 6.45 -8.66 15.23
CA GLY A 51 6.03 -9.40 16.41
C GLY A 51 4.53 -9.35 16.70
N VAL A 52 3.85 -8.21 16.46
CA VAL A 52 2.39 -8.11 16.64
C VAL A 52 1.63 -8.89 15.57
N VAL A 53 2.15 -8.94 14.34
CA VAL A 53 1.59 -9.78 13.28
C VAL A 53 1.79 -11.26 13.61
N ARG A 54 3.00 -11.65 14.03
CA ARG A 54 3.28 -13.02 14.45
C ARG A 54 2.48 -13.42 15.70
N ALA A 55 2.14 -12.48 16.58
CA ALA A 55 1.23 -12.75 17.70
C ALA A 55 -0.16 -13.11 17.20
N TYR A 56 -0.71 -12.34 16.26
CA TYR A 56 -2.03 -12.60 15.68
C TYR A 56 -2.06 -13.93 14.93
N ASP A 57 -1.06 -14.18 14.09
CA ASP A 57 -0.84 -15.43 13.39
C ASP A 57 -0.84 -16.64 14.34
N ARG A 58 -0.16 -16.55 15.48
CA ARG A 58 -0.16 -17.61 16.50
C ARG A 58 -1.52 -17.81 17.18
N LEU A 59 -2.37 -16.79 17.30
CA LEU A 59 -3.76 -16.98 17.75
C LEU A 59 -4.55 -17.74 16.69
N PHE A 60 -4.41 -17.33 15.43
CA PHE A 60 -5.11 -17.93 14.29
C PHE A 60 -4.75 -19.42 14.12
N GLU A 61 -3.47 -19.76 14.23
CA GLU A 61 -2.96 -21.14 14.16
C GLU A 61 -3.30 -21.98 15.42
N GLY A 62 -3.88 -21.39 16.47
CA GLY A 62 -4.10 -22.05 17.76
C GLY A 62 -2.81 -22.31 18.56
N GLY A 63 -1.71 -21.65 18.20
CA GLY A 63 -0.42 -21.71 18.89
C GLY A 63 -0.36 -20.92 20.21
N PHE A 64 -1.40 -20.16 20.54
CA PHE A 64 -1.62 -19.55 21.85
C PHE A 64 -3.12 -19.45 22.14
N SER A 65 -3.55 -19.79 23.36
CA SER A 65 -4.94 -19.69 23.80
C SER A 65 -5.03 -18.75 25.01
N PRO A 66 -5.41 -17.48 24.81
CA PRO A 66 -5.59 -16.52 25.91
C PRO A 66 -6.74 -16.92 26.82
N SER A 67 -6.70 -16.47 28.08
CA SER A 67 -7.78 -16.69 29.05
C SER A 67 -8.75 -15.50 29.15
N ASN A 68 -8.31 -14.30 28.74
CA ASN A 68 -9.01 -13.04 29.02
C ASN A 68 -9.38 -12.25 27.75
N TYR A 69 -9.16 -12.82 26.56
CA TYR A 69 -9.61 -12.29 25.27
C TYR A 69 -9.67 -13.45 24.26
N THR A 70 -10.13 -13.16 23.05
CA THR A 70 -10.25 -14.05 21.90
C THR A 70 -9.62 -13.39 20.67
N ILE A 71 -9.47 -14.14 19.58
CA ILE A 71 -8.96 -13.57 18.33
C ILE A 71 -9.87 -12.47 17.77
N ASP A 72 -11.19 -12.61 17.94
CA ASP A 72 -12.20 -11.65 17.46
C ASP A 72 -12.14 -10.30 18.20
N ASP A 73 -11.52 -10.25 19.38
CA ASP A 73 -11.32 -9.01 20.13
C ASP A 73 -10.18 -8.16 19.55
N ILE A 74 -9.32 -8.74 18.69
CA ILE A 74 -8.23 -8.03 18.01
C ILE A 74 -8.76 -7.46 16.69
N VAL A 75 -9.08 -6.17 16.68
CA VAL A 75 -9.79 -5.52 15.56
C VAL A 75 -8.86 -4.88 14.54
N LEU A 76 -7.59 -4.66 14.88
CA LEU A 76 -6.59 -4.06 13.97
C LEU A 76 -5.17 -4.42 14.45
N VAL A 77 -4.31 -4.80 13.50
CA VAL A 77 -2.88 -4.97 13.71
C VAL A 77 -2.12 -3.94 12.88
N SER A 78 -1.24 -3.17 13.52
CA SER A 78 -0.48 -2.11 12.89
C SER A 78 1.03 -2.28 13.08
N SER A 79 1.75 -2.28 11.97
CA SER A 79 3.21 -2.35 11.96
C SER A 79 3.84 -0.99 11.68
N ILE A 80 4.80 -0.60 12.50
CA ILE A 80 5.63 0.60 12.31
C ILE A 80 7.05 0.15 11.93
N SER A 81 7.50 0.46 10.71
CA SER A 81 8.78 0.04 10.16
C SER A 81 9.15 -1.42 10.49
N PRO A 82 8.26 -2.41 10.22
CA PRO A 82 8.47 -3.78 10.67
C PRO A 82 9.60 -4.47 9.92
N THR A 83 10.30 -5.35 10.61
CA THR A 83 11.15 -6.36 9.97
C THR A 83 10.30 -7.45 9.28
N ASP A 84 10.93 -8.34 8.52
CA ASP A 84 10.34 -9.58 7.98
C ASP A 84 11.33 -10.75 8.20
N PHE A 85 11.84 -10.90 9.44
CA PHE A 85 12.77 -11.99 9.81
C PHE A 85 12.16 -13.38 9.62
N GLY A 86 10.84 -13.48 9.81
CA GLY A 86 10.01 -14.66 9.65
C GLY A 86 9.68 -15.00 8.20
N GLY A 87 9.88 -14.07 7.26
CA GLY A 87 9.77 -14.28 5.81
C GLY A 87 10.72 -15.34 5.23
N ILE A 88 11.43 -16.12 6.06
CA ILE A 88 12.22 -17.27 5.65
C ILE A 88 11.86 -18.45 6.58
N GLY A 89 11.15 -19.45 6.06
CA GLY A 89 10.92 -20.72 6.76
C GLY A 89 9.54 -20.87 7.43
N ALA A 90 9.49 -21.50 8.61
CA ALA A 90 8.26 -21.95 9.26
C ALA A 90 7.62 -20.93 10.24
N ALA A 91 8.02 -19.66 10.18
CA ALA A 91 7.58 -18.61 11.12
C ALA A 91 7.21 -17.31 10.37
N ILE A 92 6.61 -17.43 9.19
CA ILE A 92 6.16 -16.30 8.38
C ILE A 92 5.07 -15.56 9.14
N ALA A 93 5.30 -14.29 9.47
CA ALA A 93 4.27 -13.46 10.06
C ALA A 93 3.20 -13.14 9.00
N GLN A 94 1.95 -13.55 9.27
CA GLN A 94 0.80 -13.33 8.40
C GLN A 94 -0.32 -12.58 9.15
N PRO A 95 -0.82 -11.46 8.60
CA PRO A 95 -1.98 -10.79 9.18
C PRO A 95 -3.28 -11.61 9.05
N HIS A 96 -3.37 -12.54 8.08
CA HIS A 96 -4.61 -13.24 7.74
C HIS A 96 -5.75 -12.25 7.49
N ALA A 97 -6.91 -12.49 8.09
CA ALA A 97 -8.13 -11.73 7.92
C ALA A 97 -8.33 -10.56 8.92
N VAL A 98 -7.33 -10.21 9.74
CA VAL A 98 -7.44 -8.98 10.56
C VAL A 98 -7.22 -7.75 9.71
N ASP A 99 -7.90 -6.66 10.03
CA ASP A 99 -7.58 -5.35 9.47
C ASP A 99 -6.09 -5.06 9.74
N TYR A 100 -5.35 -4.67 8.69
CA TYR A 100 -3.90 -4.49 8.76
C TYR A 100 -3.47 -3.07 8.35
N HIS A 101 -2.51 -2.51 9.08
CA HIS A 101 -1.90 -1.24 8.73
C HIS A 101 -0.36 -1.32 8.74
N LEU A 102 0.27 -0.66 7.78
CA LEU A 102 1.71 -0.44 7.72
C LEU A 102 2.01 1.06 7.68
N ILE A 103 2.95 1.51 8.50
CA ILE A 103 3.61 2.81 8.32
C ILE A 103 5.12 2.60 8.27
N TYR A 104 5.77 3.18 7.28
CA TYR A 104 7.18 2.94 7.00
C TYR A 104 7.88 4.22 6.50
N GLY A 105 9.17 4.37 6.77
CA GLY A 105 9.95 5.55 6.37
C GLY A 105 10.91 5.23 5.24
N SER A 106 10.96 6.05 4.20
CA SER A 106 11.82 5.78 3.03
C SER A 106 13.31 5.96 3.30
N ALA A 107 13.65 6.74 4.34
CA ALA A 107 15.02 6.99 4.78
C ALA A 107 15.47 6.06 5.92
N ASP A 108 14.71 5.01 6.22
CA ASP A 108 14.98 4.03 7.27
C ASP A 108 16.36 3.36 7.08
N GLY A 109 17.30 3.62 7.99
CA GLY A 109 18.66 3.08 7.94
C GLY A 109 18.82 1.65 8.43
N ASP A 110 17.88 1.16 9.27
CA ASP A 110 17.95 -0.13 9.93
C ASP A 110 17.16 -1.19 9.15
N VAL A 111 15.85 -1.00 9.05
CA VAL A 111 14.94 -1.83 8.26
C VAL A 111 14.80 -1.23 6.88
N SER A 112 15.92 -1.23 6.16
CA SER A 112 16.08 -0.37 5.00
C SER A 112 15.21 -0.67 3.78
N GLY A 113 14.49 -1.79 3.67
CA GLY A 113 13.75 -2.08 2.43
C GLY A 113 14.64 -2.51 1.25
N SER A 114 15.95 -2.67 1.47
CA SER A 114 16.89 -3.12 0.43
C SER A 114 16.58 -4.54 -0.08
N PRO A 115 16.53 -4.78 -1.40
CA PRO A 115 16.25 -6.11 -1.96
C PRO A 115 17.30 -7.16 -1.60
N GLY A 116 18.50 -6.77 -1.18
CA GLY A 116 19.55 -7.68 -0.69
C GLY A 116 19.42 -8.10 0.77
N LEU A 117 18.51 -7.50 1.53
CA LEU A 117 18.30 -7.79 2.95
C LEU A 117 16.91 -8.38 3.16
N ALA A 118 16.80 -9.70 3.02
CA ALA A 118 15.51 -10.38 3.06
C ALA A 118 14.68 -10.11 4.33
N CYS A 119 15.31 -9.91 5.49
CA CYS A 119 14.63 -9.61 6.75
C CYS A 119 14.19 -8.15 6.92
N CYS A 120 14.53 -7.27 5.98
CA CYS A 120 14.24 -5.84 6.03
C CYS A 120 13.33 -5.46 4.87
N GLN A 121 12.18 -6.12 4.74
CA GLN A 121 11.27 -6.02 3.58
C GLN A 121 9.82 -5.81 4.05
N PRO A 122 9.49 -4.60 4.57
CA PRO A 122 8.24 -4.34 5.28
C PRO A 122 6.98 -4.62 4.47
N PHE A 123 7.00 -4.25 3.19
CA PHE A 123 5.84 -4.38 2.29
C PHE A 123 5.35 -5.81 2.13
N ARG A 124 6.19 -6.82 2.34
CA ARG A 124 5.75 -8.23 2.22
C ARG A 124 4.70 -8.60 3.25
N ILE A 125 4.79 -8.04 4.45
CA ILE A 125 3.78 -8.28 5.49
C ILE A 125 2.47 -7.62 5.07
N TYR A 126 2.54 -6.41 4.49
CA TYR A 126 1.38 -5.72 3.93
C TYR A 126 0.71 -6.53 2.80
N GLU A 127 1.49 -7.07 1.88
CA GLU A 127 0.94 -7.86 0.78
C GLU A 127 0.33 -9.21 1.21
N ARG A 128 0.67 -9.71 2.40
CA ARG A 128 0.09 -10.96 2.97
C ARG A 128 -1.22 -10.72 3.72
N ALA A 129 -1.66 -9.48 3.92
CA ALA A 129 -2.97 -9.22 4.51
C ALA A 129 -4.08 -9.63 3.53
N GLU A 130 -5.10 -10.34 4.03
CA GLU A 130 -6.15 -10.95 3.22
C GLU A 130 -7.47 -10.17 3.23
N GLN A 131 -7.59 -9.18 4.11
CA GLN A 131 -8.76 -8.32 4.27
C GLN A 131 -8.36 -6.84 4.11
N TRP A 132 -9.12 -5.95 4.74
CA TRP A 132 -8.86 -4.52 4.74
C TRP A 132 -7.39 -4.25 5.10
N LYS A 133 -6.72 -3.44 4.29
CA LYS A 133 -5.33 -3.04 4.52
C LYS A 133 -5.08 -1.60 4.10
N SER A 134 -4.23 -0.90 4.86
CA SER A 134 -3.77 0.44 4.50
C SER A 134 -2.29 0.65 4.81
N GLU A 135 -1.66 1.53 4.05
CA GLU A 135 -0.23 1.81 4.11
C GLU A 135 0.03 3.31 4.10
N HIS A 136 1.05 3.75 4.84
CA HIS A 136 1.57 5.11 4.78
C HIS A 136 3.10 5.04 4.64
N TYR A 137 3.61 5.34 3.46
CA TYR A 137 5.04 5.39 3.21
C TYR A 137 5.54 6.82 3.27
N VAL A 138 6.30 7.16 4.29
CA VAL A 138 6.65 8.55 4.62
C VAL A 138 8.03 8.88 4.09
N GLN A 139 8.11 9.74 3.07
CA GLN A 139 9.39 10.10 2.50
C GLN A 139 10.25 10.92 3.48
N GLY A 140 11.54 10.58 3.57
CA GLY A 140 12.50 11.31 4.42
C GLY A 140 12.41 11.02 5.92
N ALA A 141 11.49 10.14 6.34
CA ALA A 141 11.44 9.60 7.70
C ALA A 141 12.45 8.46 7.88
N ASP A 142 13.20 8.48 8.99
CA ASP A 142 14.09 7.39 9.37
C ASP A 142 13.40 6.32 10.25
N HIS A 143 14.12 5.29 10.68
CA HIS A 143 13.55 4.20 11.46
C HIS A 143 13.03 4.67 12.82
N ASN A 144 13.76 5.61 13.43
CA ASN A 144 13.61 6.04 14.82
C ASN A 144 12.84 7.35 14.96
N ASP A 145 12.41 7.94 13.85
CA ASP A 145 11.51 9.08 13.80
C ASP A 145 10.12 8.71 14.33
N PHE A 146 9.70 7.44 14.23
CA PHE A 146 8.43 6.96 14.80
C PHE A 146 8.49 6.60 16.29
N ASN A 147 9.65 6.73 16.97
CA ASN A 147 9.78 6.46 18.40
C ASN A 147 10.31 7.68 19.17
N CYS A 148 10.52 7.57 20.49
CA CYS A 148 10.85 8.72 21.33
C CYS A 148 12.32 9.16 21.32
N CYS A 149 13.22 8.23 21.01
CA CYS A 149 14.52 8.21 21.70
C CYS A 149 15.57 7.31 21.04
N GLY A 150 15.24 6.63 19.94
CA GLY A 150 16.23 5.97 19.10
C GLY A 150 17.21 6.98 18.52
N PHE A 151 18.39 6.50 18.16
CA PHE A 151 19.41 7.31 17.48
C PHE A 151 18.94 7.63 16.06
N ASN A 152 19.41 8.75 15.51
CA ASN A 152 19.15 9.11 14.13
C ASN A 152 19.90 8.14 13.20
N ASP A 153 19.16 7.38 12.41
CA ASP A 153 19.70 6.43 11.42
C ASP A 153 19.29 6.81 9.98
N PHE A 154 18.90 8.06 9.79
CA PHE A 154 18.57 8.63 8.50
C PHE A 154 19.60 8.28 7.43
N THR A 155 19.10 7.69 6.36
CA THR A 155 19.87 7.41 5.16
C THR A 155 19.11 7.96 3.96
N GLY A 156 19.46 9.17 3.55
CA GLY A 156 18.84 9.84 2.41
C GLY A 156 19.68 11.03 1.94
N PRO A 157 19.22 11.75 0.90
CA PRO A 157 19.89 12.96 0.44
C PRO A 157 19.96 14.03 1.54
N ALA A 158 21.06 14.78 1.56
CA ALA A 158 21.22 15.88 2.51
C ALA A 158 20.09 16.91 2.36
N GLY A 159 19.47 17.30 3.48
CA GLY A 159 18.39 18.29 3.52
C GLY A 159 16.98 17.73 3.31
N THR A 160 16.82 16.41 3.12
CA THR A 160 15.50 15.78 2.94
C THR A 160 14.98 15.04 4.18
N GLN A 161 15.74 15.03 5.28
CA GLN A 161 15.29 14.46 6.55
C GLN A 161 14.15 15.31 7.12
N ILE A 162 12.98 14.69 7.36
CA ILE A 162 11.83 15.37 7.96
C ILE A 162 11.90 15.37 9.49
N GLY A 163 12.49 14.32 10.06
CA GLY A 163 12.70 14.14 11.48
C GLY A 163 11.43 13.81 12.28
N ARG A 164 11.67 13.35 13.50
CA ARG A 164 10.69 12.88 14.47
C ARG A 164 9.41 13.73 14.62
N PRO A 165 9.46 15.07 14.79
CA PRO A 165 8.23 15.84 14.99
C PRO A 165 7.26 15.71 13.81
N GLU A 166 7.79 15.75 12.59
CA GLU A 166 7.03 15.67 11.35
C GLU A 166 6.49 14.25 11.12
N ALA A 167 7.37 13.24 11.16
CA ALA A 167 6.97 11.84 11.01
C ALA A 167 5.91 11.40 12.03
N GLN A 168 6.02 11.89 13.28
CA GLN A 168 5.01 11.60 14.31
C GLN A 168 3.70 12.37 14.11
N ALA A 169 3.72 13.53 13.46
CA ALA A 169 2.49 14.23 13.08
C ALA A 169 1.71 13.42 12.03
N VAL A 170 2.41 12.90 11.01
CA VAL A 170 1.86 11.96 10.03
C VAL A 170 1.30 10.73 10.74
N ALA A 171 2.12 10.05 11.54
CA ALA A 171 1.70 8.82 12.23
C ALA A 171 0.47 9.03 13.12
N LYS A 172 0.42 10.11 13.91
CA LYS A 172 -0.74 10.40 14.78
C LYS A 172 -2.01 10.62 13.97
N ALA A 173 -1.92 11.28 12.82
CA ALA A 173 -3.07 11.50 11.97
C ALA A 173 -3.55 10.20 11.33
N ALA A 174 -2.64 9.37 10.80
CA ALA A 174 -2.95 8.05 10.29
C ALA A 174 -3.66 7.20 11.36
N TYR A 175 -3.09 7.08 12.56
CA TYR A 175 -3.72 6.34 13.66
C TYR A 175 -5.07 6.89 14.09
N LEU A 176 -5.25 8.21 14.08
CA LEU A 176 -6.55 8.81 14.35
C LEU A 176 -7.56 8.42 13.26
N ALA A 177 -7.20 8.51 11.99
CA ALA A 177 -8.05 8.14 10.87
C ALA A 177 -8.44 6.65 10.93
N LEU A 178 -7.48 5.77 11.22
CA LEU A 178 -7.70 4.33 11.44
C LEU A 178 -8.74 4.08 12.55
N VAL A 179 -8.56 4.68 13.73
CA VAL A 179 -9.50 4.51 14.85
C VAL A 179 -10.88 5.09 14.50
N GLN A 180 -10.92 6.25 13.83
CA GLN A 180 -12.18 6.87 13.44
C GLN A 180 -12.93 6.00 12.41
N ASN A 181 -12.24 5.41 11.45
CA ASN A 181 -12.86 4.56 10.45
C ASN A 181 -13.23 3.19 11.02
N ARG A 182 -12.25 2.42 11.52
CA ARG A 182 -12.42 1.01 11.86
C ARG A 182 -13.19 0.76 13.14
N ILE A 183 -13.05 1.64 14.13
CA ILE A 183 -13.73 1.48 15.42
C ILE A 183 -15.02 2.29 15.48
N ARG A 184 -15.04 3.48 14.86
CA ARG A 184 -16.16 4.43 15.01
C ARG A 184 -17.03 4.58 13.77
N GLY A 185 -16.69 3.93 12.65
CA GLY A 185 -17.46 3.99 11.40
C GLY A 185 -17.50 5.39 10.77
N SER A 186 -16.49 6.23 11.03
CA SER A 186 -16.43 7.59 10.52
C SER A 186 -16.06 7.61 9.03
N LEU A 187 -16.93 8.19 8.20
CA LEU A 187 -16.65 8.44 6.79
C LEU A 187 -15.50 9.43 6.60
N ALA A 188 -15.41 10.47 7.44
CA ALA A 188 -14.27 11.38 7.39
C ALA A 188 -12.95 10.67 7.71
N GLY A 189 -12.98 9.64 8.58
CA GLY A 189 -11.82 8.78 8.82
C GLY A 189 -11.43 7.98 7.56
N LYS A 190 -12.41 7.54 6.76
CA LYS A 190 -12.15 6.87 5.49
C LYS A 190 -11.49 7.82 4.50
N ASP A 191 -11.99 9.05 4.36
CA ASP A 191 -11.44 10.04 3.42
C ASP A 191 -9.95 10.28 3.65
N PHE A 192 -9.50 10.35 4.92
CA PHE A 192 -8.08 10.50 5.28
C PHE A 192 -7.21 9.28 4.94
N LEU A 193 -7.81 8.12 4.72
CA LEU A 193 -7.11 6.88 4.37
C LEU A 193 -7.17 6.58 2.86
N THR A 194 -8.05 7.23 2.12
CA THR A 194 -8.32 6.91 0.69
C THR A 194 -7.99 8.03 -0.28
N ARG A 195 -7.98 9.29 0.16
CA ARG A 195 -7.61 10.40 -0.71
C ARG A 195 -6.10 10.49 -0.80
N GLN A 196 -5.65 10.99 -1.94
CA GLN A 196 -4.25 11.32 -2.13
C GLN A 196 -3.78 12.28 -1.05
N TYR A 197 -2.57 12.05 -0.54
CA TYR A 197 -2.09 12.76 0.63
C TYR A 197 -1.96 14.26 0.35
N ASP A 198 -1.59 14.63 -0.89
CA ASP A 198 -1.50 16.02 -1.28
C ASP A 198 -2.84 16.75 -1.32
N ASP A 199 -3.91 16.03 -1.63
CA ASP A 199 -5.28 16.55 -1.66
C ASP A 199 -5.87 16.67 -0.24
N LEU A 200 -5.63 15.68 0.64
CA LEU A 200 -6.09 15.70 2.03
C LEU A 200 -4.98 15.35 3.03
N ARG A 201 -4.25 16.38 3.47
CA ARG A 201 -3.21 16.27 4.50
C ARG A 201 -3.68 16.69 5.90
N PRO A 202 -3.13 16.08 6.97
CA PRO A 202 -3.40 16.50 8.35
C PRO A 202 -2.88 17.92 8.63
N GLY A 203 -3.64 18.67 9.43
CA GLY A 203 -3.18 19.96 9.94
C GLY A 203 -1.95 19.82 10.84
N GLY A 204 -0.88 20.56 10.54
CA GLY A 204 0.38 20.52 11.29
C GLY A 204 1.48 19.66 10.67
N VAL A 205 1.22 19.05 9.52
CA VAL A 205 2.23 18.46 8.62
C VAL A 205 2.61 19.51 7.56
N SER A 206 3.90 19.60 7.23
CA SER A 206 4.44 20.43 6.15
C SER A 206 3.79 20.10 4.81
N SER A 207 3.60 21.11 3.97
CA SER A 207 3.11 20.92 2.61
C SER A 207 4.12 20.24 1.68
N THR A 208 5.36 20.05 2.14
CA THR A 208 6.44 19.38 1.40
C THR A 208 6.70 17.96 1.88
N THR A 209 5.90 17.47 2.84
CA THR A 209 6.00 16.09 3.31
C THR A 209 5.21 15.21 2.36
N ILE A 210 5.93 14.32 1.68
CA ILE A 210 5.37 13.34 0.75
C ILE A 210 5.03 12.07 1.53
N VAL A 211 3.83 11.55 1.30
CA VAL A 211 3.36 10.30 1.89
C VAL A 211 2.56 9.53 0.86
N ASP A 212 3.06 8.37 0.45
CA ASP A 212 2.28 7.45 -0.39
C ASP A 212 1.26 6.74 0.48
N VAL A 213 0.03 6.69 -0.01
CA VAL A 213 -1.07 6.04 0.70
C VAL A 213 -1.61 4.91 -0.15
N GLU A 214 -1.52 3.68 0.37
CA GLU A 214 -2.29 2.56 -0.16
C GLU A 214 -3.49 2.25 0.74
N TYR A 215 -4.55 1.78 0.08
CA TYR A 215 -5.80 1.44 0.72
C TYR A 215 -6.53 0.35 -0.07
N ASN A 216 -6.96 -0.70 0.62
CA ASN A 216 -7.78 -1.75 0.05
C ASN A 216 -8.88 -2.13 1.06
N ASP A 217 -10.14 -2.17 0.62
CA ASP A 217 -11.28 -2.50 1.49
C ASP A 217 -11.41 -3.99 1.83
N GLY A 218 -10.65 -4.84 1.15
CA GLY A 218 -10.71 -6.30 1.25
C GLY A 218 -11.82 -6.91 0.40
N PRO A 219 -11.82 -8.24 0.23
CA PRO A 219 -12.78 -8.95 -0.63
C PRO A 219 -14.24 -8.86 -0.15
N GLY A 220 -14.47 -8.52 1.11
CA GLY A 220 -15.82 -8.33 1.67
C GLY A 220 -16.54 -7.06 1.21
N ALA A 221 -15.84 -6.13 0.53
CA ALA A 221 -16.38 -4.85 0.10
C ALA A 221 -17.37 -4.95 -1.08
N GLY A 222 -17.36 -6.07 -1.80
CA GLY A 222 -18.19 -6.26 -3.00
C GLY A 222 -17.67 -5.54 -4.24
N ASN A 223 -16.39 -5.13 -4.25
CA ASN A 223 -15.75 -4.50 -5.40
C ASN A 223 -15.73 -5.44 -6.61
N PHE A 224 -15.96 -4.89 -7.80
CA PHE A 224 -15.70 -5.59 -9.05
C PHE A 224 -14.21 -5.48 -9.39
N ILE A 225 -13.51 -6.62 -9.32
CA ILE A 225 -12.10 -6.72 -9.65
C ILE A 225 -11.94 -6.85 -11.17
N VAL A 226 -11.54 -5.77 -11.85
CA VAL A 226 -11.25 -5.79 -13.29
C VAL A 226 -10.01 -6.63 -13.53
N ASP A 227 -8.90 -6.27 -12.90
CA ASP A 227 -7.67 -7.04 -12.93
C ASP A 227 -6.86 -6.88 -11.65
N SER A 228 -6.57 -8.00 -11.02
CA SER A 228 -5.68 -8.07 -9.87
C SER A 228 -4.37 -8.79 -10.22
N PHE A 229 -4.20 -9.35 -11.41
CA PHE A 229 -2.96 -10.01 -11.87
C PHE A 229 -2.50 -11.26 -11.07
N GLN A 230 -3.20 -11.66 -10.00
CA GLN A 230 -2.86 -12.86 -9.23
C GLN A 230 -3.58 -14.12 -9.73
N SER A 231 -4.82 -14.00 -10.25
CA SER A 231 -5.62 -15.15 -10.71
C SER A 231 -5.44 -15.49 -12.19
N GLN A 232 -5.12 -14.48 -13.01
CA GLN A 232 -4.79 -14.59 -14.42
C GLN A 232 -3.38 -14.04 -14.64
N THR A 233 -2.58 -14.75 -15.45
CA THR A 233 -1.15 -14.41 -15.66
C THR A 233 -0.82 -14.06 -17.10
N SER A 234 -1.83 -13.99 -17.97
CA SER A 234 -1.68 -13.62 -19.37
C SER A 234 -1.84 -12.12 -19.53
N THR A 235 -0.90 -11.49 -20.24
CA THR A 235 -1.01 -10.06 -20.56
C THR A 235 -2.13 -9.71 -21.54
N ALA A 236 -2.86 -10.69 -22.06
CA ALA A 236 -3.96 -10.48 -23.00
C ALA A 236 -5.35 -10.60 -22.36
N ILE A 237 -5.44 -11.01 -21.09
CA ILE A 237 -6.73 -11.28 -20.42
C ILE A 237 -6.63 -10.82 -18.97
N SER A 238 -7.63 -10.10 -18.49
CA SER A 238 -7.69 -9.63 -17.11
C SER A 238 -8.18 -10.72 -16.15
N SER A 239 -8.04 -10.48 -14.84
CA SER A 239 -8.56 -11.39 -13.81
C SER A 239 -10.08 -11.59 -13.88
N SER A 240 -10.85 -10.59 -14.32
CA SER A 240 -12.29 -10.72 -14.62
C SER A 240 -12.60 -11.51 -15.90
N GLY A 241 -11.60 -11.78 -16.73
CA GLY A 241 -11.75 -12.49 -18.02
C GLY A 241 -11.97 -11.59 -19.23
N GLY A 242 -11.91 -10.26 -19.07
CA GLY A 242 -11.95 -9.31 -20.18
C GLY A 242 -10.67 -9.32 -21.01
N ALA A 243 -10.75 -8.97 -22.29
CA ALA A 243 -9.55 -8.79 -23.11
C ALA A 243 -8.71 -7.60 -22.63
N VAL A 244 -7.39 -7.76 -22.67
CA VAL A 244 -6.44 -6.67 -22.41
C VAL A 244 -5.60 -6.43 -23.65
N SER A 245 -5.50 -5.17 -24.08
CA SER A 245 -4.72 -4.77 -25.25
C SER A 245 -3.91 -3.51 -24.95
N GLY A 246 -2.89 -3.22 -25.76
CA GLY A 246 -2.10 -2.02 -25.57
C GLY A 246 -0.87 -1.94 -26.45
N THR A 247 -0.20 -0.80 -26.38
CA THR A 247 1.00 -0.48 -27.17
C THR A 247 2.20 -0.11 -26.33
N VAL A 248 2.09 -0.18 -25.00
CA VAL A 248 3.23 -0.01 -24.08
C VAL A 248 4.32 -1.05 -24.34
N THR A 249 5.56 -0.70 -24.03
CA THR A 249 6.72 -1.55 -24.25
C THR A 249 7.15 -2.29 -22.98
N ASN A 250 7.87 -3.41 -23.18
CA ASN A 250 8.41 -4.26 -22.11
C ASN A 250 7.38 -4.66 -21.03
N ARG A 251 6.11 -4.82 -21.42
CA ARG A 251 5.06 -5.27 -20.51
C ARG A 251 5.37 -6.66 -20.00
N LEU A 252 5.33 -6.83 -18.68
CA LEU A 252 5.52 -8.10 -18.02
C LEU A 252 4.62 -8.21 -16.79
N GLU A 253 3.89 -9.31 -16.69
CA GLU A 253 3.17 -9.71 -15.48
C GLU A 253 3.95 -10.78 -14.72
N ASN A 254 4.29 -10.49 -13.47
CA ASN A 254 5.01 -11.42 -12.62
C ASN A 254 4.83 -11.05 -11.14
N ARG A 255 5.47 -11.83 -10.27
CA ARG A 255 5.55 -11.52 -8.84
C ARG A 255 6.26 -10.19 -8.62
N MET A 256 5.79 -9.43 -7.64
CA MET A 256 6.36 -8.14 -7.25
C MET A 256 7.67 -8.29 -6.49
N ARG A 257 8.69 -8.84 -7.17
CA ARG A 257 9.95 -9.24 -6.57
C ARG A 257 11.15 -8.86 -7.45
N ASP A 258 12.05 -8.10 -6.87
CA ASP A 258 13.39 -7.83 -7.38
C ASP A 258 14.16 -9.14 -7.60
N GLY A 259 14.65 -9.32 -8.82
CA GLY A 259 15.23 -10.58 -9.28
C GLY A 259 16.69 -10.75 -8.90
N ASN A 260 17.41 -9.65 -8.67
CA ASN A 260 18.88 -9.65 -8.61
C ASN A 260 19.49 -9.10 -7.30
N THR A 261 18.66 -8.74 -6.31
CA THR A 261 19.08 -8.21 -5.00
C THR A 261 19.73 -6.83 -5.03
N SER A 262 19.51 -6.07 -6.11
CA SER A 262 20.11 -4.76 -6.34
C SER A 262 19.12 -3.83 -7.02
N LEU A 263 19.07 -2.58 -6.54
CA LEU A 263 18.26 -1.51 -7.13
C LEU A 263 18.85 -0.94 -8.43
N SER A 264 20.02 -1.42 -8.87
CA SER A 264 20.61 -1.04 -10.15
C SER A 264 19.73 -1.53 -11.30
N TRP A 265 19.14 -0.59 -12.05
CA TRP A 265 18.34 -0.95 -13.21
C TRP A 265 19.12 -1.79 -14.23
N THR A 266 18.52 -2.91 -14.62
CA THR A 266 18.96 -3.71 -15.77
C THR A 266 17.73 -4.24 -16.52
N ALA A 267 17.79 -4.28 -17.85
CA ALA A 267 16.67 -4.81 -18.65
C ALA A 267 16.37 -6.30 -18.38
N SER A 268 17.35 -7.04 -17.84
CA SER A 268 17.17 -8.43 -17.41
C SER A 268 16.40 -8.59 -16.10
N ASP A 269 16.20 -7.51 -15.35
CA ASP A 269 15.39 -7.49 -14.14
C ASP A 269 14.30 -6.42 -14.22
N PRO A 270 13.18 -6.68 -14.94
CA PRO A 270 12.11 -5.72 -15.09
C PRO A 270 11.43 -5.34 -13.76
N TRP A 271 11.60 -6.15 -12.71
CA TRP A 271 11.00 -5.93 -11.39
C TRP A 271 11.96 -5.24 -10.41
N ASN A 272 13.02 -4.60 -10.92
CA ASN A 272 13.94 -3.77 -10.14
C ASN A 272 13.21 -2.87 -9.14
N GLY A 273 13.59 -2.98 -7.87
CA GLY A 273 12.98 -2.17 -6.79
C GLY A 273 11.69 -2.69 -6.18
N MET A 274 11.12 -3.77 -6.72
CA MET A 274 9.90 -4.37 -6.18
C MET A 274 10.24 -5.31 -5.02
N THR A 275 10.01 -4.86 -3.79
CA THR A 275 10.36 -5.61 -2.57
C THR A 275 9.15 -6.15 -1.83
N ARG A 276 8.06 -6.39 -2.57
CA ARG A 276 6.72 -6.67 -2.05
C ARG A 276 6.40 -8.15 -1.93
N ALA A 277 7.14 -9.02 -2.62
CA ALA A 277 6.95 -10.47 -2.58
C ALA A 277 8.26 -11.25 -2.36
N LEU A 278 8.17 -12.37 -1.65
CA LEU A 278 9.16 -13.44 -1.67
C LEU A 278 8.95 -14.40 -2.86
N ALA A 279 9.85 -15.36 -2.99
CA ALA A 279 9.68 -16.47 -3.92
C ALA A 279 8.49 -17.39 -3.58
N SER A 280 8.06 -17.43 -2.31
CA SER A 280 6.91 -18.19 -1.84
C SER A 280 5.60 -17.41 -1.87
N ASP A 281 5.67 -16.08 -1.89
CA ASP A 281 4.49 -15.23 -1.94
C ASP A 281 3.86 -15.27 -3.36
N VAL A 282 2.57 -14.95 -3.42
CA VAL A 282 1.76 -15.03 -4.66
C VAL A 282 1.43 -13.66 -5.25
N THR A 283 1.77 -12.57 -4.55
CA THR A 283 1.47 -11.20 -4.99
C THR A 283 2.19 -10.88 -6.30
N ARG A 284 1.39 -10.43 -7.27
CA ARG A 284 1.77 -10.18 -8.66
C ARG A 284 1.19 -8.84 -9.08
N GLY A 285 1.74 -8.27 -10.14
CA GLY A 285 1.19 -7.11 -10.83
C GLY A 285 1.69 -7.10 -12.27
N THR A 286 1.58 -5.95 -12.94
CA THR A 286 2.22 -5.70 -14.23
C THR A 286 3.22 -4.55 -14.15
N VAL A 287 4.32 -4.64 -14.90
CA VAL A 287 5.23 -3.53 -15.15
C VAL A 287 5.35 -3.28 -16.65
N PHE A 288 5.52 -2.02 -17.05
CA PHE A 288 5.69 -1.62 -18.44
C PHE A 288 6.34 -0.23 -18.53
N ASP A 289 6.78 0.16 -19.72
CA ASP A 289 7.34 1.48 -19.98
C ASP A 289 6.81 2.09 -21.29
N TRP A 290 7.02 3.39 -21.43
CA TRP A 290 6.70 4.13 -22.65
C TRP A 290 7.70 5.27 -22.87
N ASN A 291 7.83 5.69 -24.11
CA ASN A 291 8.57 6.88 -24.55
C ASN A 291 7.87 7.63 -25.70
N THR A 292 6.66 7.18 -26.04
CA THR A 292 5.76 7.73 -27.06
C THR A 292 4.33 7.48 -26.58
N ASP A 293 3.37 8.16 -27.19
CA ASP A 293 1.95 7.95 -26.87
C ASP A 293 1.57 6.47 -26.98
N SER A 294 1.09 5.92 -25.86
CA SER A 294 0.82 4.49 -25.69
C SER A 294 -0.39 4.28 -24.80
N PHE A 295 -0.93 3.07 -24.76
CA PHE A 295 -2.04 2.76 -23.87
C PHE A 295 -2.04 1.31 -23.39
N LEU A 296 -2.82 1.07 -22.33
CA LEU A 296 -3.33 -0.22 -21.88
C LEU A 296 -4.85 -0.13 -21.73
N GLU A 297 -5.59 -1.02 -22.38
CA GLU A 297 -7.06 -1.04 -22.37
C GLU A 297 -7.53 -2.39 -21.83
N PHE A 298 -8.40 -2.34 -20.83
CA PHE A 298 -9.03 -3.47 -20.16
C PHE A 298 -10.51 -3.47 -20.53
N GLU A 299 -10.98 -4.57 -21.13
CA GLU A 299 -12.40 -4.78 -21.39
C GLU A 299 -13.17 -5.00 -20.09
N ILE A 300 -14.34 -4.38 -20.00
CA ILE A 300 -15.33 -4.68 -18.97
C ILE A 300 -16.26 -5.77 -19.50
N ILE A 301 -16.28 -6.90 -18.79
CA ILE A 301 -17.09 -8.05 -19.16
C ILE A 301 -18.58 -7.69 -19.17
N ALA A 302 -19.34 -8.33 -20.05
CA ALA A 302 -20.73 -7.95 -20.32
C ALA A 302 -21.66 -7.93 -19.08
N SER A 303 -21.37 -8.73 -18.04
CA SER A 303 -22.16 -8.77 -16.81
C SER A 303 -21.90 -7.60 -15.84
N GLU A 304 -20.82 -6.85 -16.04
CA GLU A 304 -20.32 -5.82 -15.10
C GLU A 304 -20.21 -4.44 -15.79
N ARG A 305 -20.93 -4.22 -16.91
CA ARG A 305 -20.84 -2.97 -17.68
C ARG A 305 -21.68 -1.82 -17.12
N ASP A 306 -22.69 -2.15 -16.33
CA ASP A 306 -23.50 -1.15 -15.64
C ASP A 306 -22.76 -0.76 -14.37
N LEU A 307 -22.12 0.41 -14.40
CA LEU A 307 -21.38 0.99 -13.28
C LEU A 307 -22.19 2.10 -12.59
N THR A 308 -23.52 2.13 -12.77
CA THR A 308 -24.36 3.21 -12.22
C THR A 308 -24.60 3.11 -10.72
N ASP A 309 -24.40 1.93 -10.13
CA ASP A 309 -24.46 1.68 -8.69
C ASP A 309 -23.08 1.72 -8.00
N ASP A 310 -22.01 1.88 -8.78
CA ASP A 310 -20.64 2.04 -8.30
C ASP A 310 -20.25 3.51 -8.09
N LYS A 311 -19.15 3.73 -7.36
CA LYS A 311 -18.67 5.08 -7.02
C LYS A 311 -17.33 5.45 -7.60
N ASN A 312 -16.32 4.57 -7.52
CA ASN A 312 -14.98 4.92 -8.00
C ASN A 312 -14.37 3.81 -8.85
N LEU A 313 -13.62 4.22 -9.86
CA LEU A 313 -12.54 3.44 -10.43
C LEU A 313 -11.31 3.61 -9.51
N SER A 314 -10.80 2.50 -8.98
CA SER A 314 -9.63 2.45 -8.12
C SER A 314 -8.53 1.62 -8.78
N PHE A 315 -7.27 2.03 -8.63
CA PHE A 315 -6.11 1.22 -8.99
C PHE A 315 -4.91 1.67 -8.18
N ARG A 316 -3.93 0.78 -7.98
CA ARG A 316 -2.65 1.16 -7.40
C ARG A 316 -1.55 1.17 -8.45
N ALA A 317 -0.70 2.20 -8.41
CA ALA A 317 0.44 2.31 -9.29
C ALA A 317 1.67 2.79 -8.54
N CYS A 318 2.85 2.51 -9.10
CA CYS A 318 4.13 3.01 -8.59
C CYS A 318 5.06 3.34 -9.75
N GLN A 319 5.95 4.30 -9.55
CA GLN A 319 7.05 4.54 -10.48
C GLN A 319 8.15 3.47 -10.36
N GLY A 320 8.73 3.08 -11.50
CA GLY A 320 9.88 2.18 -11.52
C GLY A 320 11.17 2.88 -11.07
N THR A 321 11.72 2.48 -9.93
CA THR A 321 12.96 3.05 -9.39
C THR A 321 14.15 2.88 -10.35
N ARG A 322 14.95 3.95 -10.47
CA ARG A 322 16.20 4.02 -11.24
C ARG A 322 16.12 3.67 -12.73
N HIS A 323 14.91 3.55 -13.28
CA HIS A 323 14.73 3.28 -14.70
C HIS A 323 15.12 4.51 -15.54
N PRO A 324 15.75 4.34 -16.73
CA PRO A 324 16.15 5.48 -17.57
C PRO A 324 14.99 6.44 -17.90
N ASN A 325 13.78 5.92 -18.10
CA ASN A 325 12.62 6.78 -18.40
C ASN A 325 12.09 7.53 -17.17
N THR A 326 12.19 6.98 -15.95
CA THR A 326 11.77 7.68 -14.72
C THR A 326 12.83 8.67 -14.26
N VAL A 327 14.10 8.27 -14.23
CA VAL A 327 15.22 9.16 -13.85
C VAL A 327 15.36 10.37 -14.78
N SER A 328 14.93 10.25 -16.05
CA SER A 328 14.96 11.37 -16.99
C SER A 328 13.86 12.41 -16.79
N GLU A 329 12.82 12.07 -16.04
CA GLU A 329 11.63 12.87 -15.72
C GLU A 329 11.35 12.70 -14.22
N LEU A 330 12.33 13.12 -13.41
CA LEU A 330 12.35 12.95 -11.95
C LEU A 330 11.35 13.93 -11.30
N ASP A 331 10.08 13.54 -11.32
CA ASP A 331 8.89 14.28 -10.89
C ASP A 331 7.72 13.29 -10.75
N ASP A 332 6.58 13.78 -10.29
CA ASP A 332 5.35 12.98 -10.21
C ASP A 332 4.87 12.58 -11.61
N MET A 333 4.49 11.31 -11.74
CA MET A 333 4.11 10.73 -13.00
C MET A 333 2.60 10.83 -13.20
N THR A 334 2.18 11.53 -14.25
CA THR A 334 0.77 11.66 -14.60
C THR A 334 0.47 10.93 -15.91
N PHE A 335 -0.77 10.47 -16.04
CA PHE A 335 -1.31 9.85 -17.23
C PHE A 335 -2.83 10.04 -17.26
N THR A 336 -3.47 9.68 -18.37
CA THR A 336 -4.92 9.84 -18.54
C THR A 336 -5.63 8.51 -18.43
N VAL A 337 -6.75 8.48 -17.72
CA VAL A 337 -7.65 7.34 -17.63
C VAL A 337 -8.91 7.68 -18.42
N THR A 338 -9.32 6.78 -19.30
CA THR A 338 -10.44 6.96 -20.22
C THR A 338 -11.44 5.82 -20.06
N LEU A 339 -12.71 6.15 -19.83
CA LEU A 339 -13.82 5.20 -19.94
C LEU A 339 -14.39 5.26 -21.35
N ARG A 340 -14.79 4.10 -21.88
CA ARG A 340 -15.53 3.99 -23.16
C ARG A 340 -16.81 3.20 -22.94
N ASP A 341 -17.93 3.71 -23.46
CA ASP A 341 -19.22 3.01 -23.43
C ASP A 341 -19.51 2.19 -24.70
N GLY A 342 -20.62 1.44 -24.69
CA GLY A 342 -21.03 0.59 -25.81
C GLY A 342 -21.45 1.33 -27.08
N SER A 343 -21.70 2.64 -26.98
CA SER A 343 -21.91 3.52 -28.14
C SER A 343 -20.58 4.02 -28.76
N GLY A 344 -19.47 3.77 -28.08
CA GLY A 344 -18.14 4.26 -28.44
C GLY A 344 -17.84 5.67 -27.93
N THR A 345 -18.70 6.24 -27.08
CA THR A 345 -18.44 7.53 -26.44
C THR A 345 -17.39 7.36 -25.36
N THR A 346 -16.50 8.34 -25.23
CA THR A 346 -15.38 8.30 -24.28
C THR A 346 -15.37 9.52 -23.39
N SER A 347 -14.92 9.35 -22.16
CA SER A 347 -14.60 10.45 -21.24
C SER A 347 -13.26 10.16 -20.56
N SER A 348 -12.45 11.21 -20.39
CA SER A 348 -11.04 11.08 -20.04
C SER A 348 -10.67 12.03 -18.89
N ILE A 349 -9.90 11.53 -17.93
CA ILE A 349 -9.43 12.28 -16.76
C ILE A 349 -7.94 12.03 -16.60
N ASN A 350 -7.14 13.09 -16.58
CA ASN A 350 -5.74 13.00 -16.19
C ASN A 350 -5.64 12.87 -14.66
N ILE A 351 -4.85 11.92 -14.17
CA ILE A 351 -4.74 11.66 -12.72
C ILE A 351 -4.12 12.82 -11.93
N GLY A 352 -3.36 13.70 -12.59
CA GLY A 352 -2.85 14.94 -11.99
C GLY A 352 -3.96 15.93 -11.62
N ALA A 353 -5.21 15.72 -12.06
CA ALA A 353 -6.37 16.47 -11.56
C ALA A 353 -6.77 16.09 -10.12
N TYR A 354 -6.17 15.02 -9.56
CA TYR A 354 -6.31 14.58 -8.16
C TYR A 354 -5.06 14.93 -7.34
N ASP A 355 -4.34 16.00 -7.75
CA ASP A 355 -3.28 16.74 -7.05
C ASP A 355 -1.93 16.04 -6.75
N ALA A 356 -1.78 14.72 -6.88
CA ALA A 356 -0.49 14.05 -6.59
C ALA A 356 0.20 13.37 -7.80
N GLY A 357 -0.55 12.97 -8.84
CA GLY A 357 0.02 12.07 -9.86
C GLY A 357 0.38 10.72 -9.24
N ILE A 358 1.50 10.11 -9.68
CA ILE A 358 2.14 8.99 -8.99
C ILE A 358 3.52 9.45 -8.56
N GLU A 359 3.78 9.44 -7.26
CA GLU A 359 4.96 9.98 -6.59
C GLU A 359 6.26 9.36 -7.09
N GLU A 360 7.30 10.19 -7.15
CA GLU A 360 8.63 9.69 -7.49
C GLU A 360 9.26 8.88 -6.34
N PRO A 361 10.02 7.81 -6.61
CA PRO A 361 10.67 7.07 -5.55
C PRO A 361 11.65 7.93 -4.76
N TYR A 362 11.73 7.77 -3.45
CA TYR A 362 12.63 8.56 -2.63
C TYR A 362 14.09 8.44 -3.10
N GLN A 363 14.75 9.59 -3.33
CA GLN A 363 16.04 9.70 -4.02
C GLN A 363 17.26 9.27 -3.19
N ARG A 364 17.13 8.21 -2.40
CA ARG A 364 18.20 7.58 -1.62
C ARG A 364 19.15 6.76 -2.50
N THR A 365 20.43 6.72 -2.10
CA THR A 365 21.46 5.90 -2.73
C THR A 365 21.79 4.67 -1.88
N GLY A 366 22.48 3.69 -2.48
CA GLY A 366 22.82 2.41 -1.85
C GLY A 366 22.12 1.23 -2.54
N SER A 367 22.47 0.01 -2.12
CA SER A 367 21.93 -1.26 -2.66
C SER A 367 22.00 -1.38 -4.20
N GLY A 368 22.93 -0.67 -4.84
CA GLY A 368 23.04 -0.58 -6.30
C GLY A 368 23.56 0.79 -6.75
N SER A 369 23.72 0.99 -8.06
CA SER A 369 24.06 2.28 -8.66
C SER A 369 22.83 3.16 -8.89
N GLY A 370 22.99 4.49 -8.81
CA GLY A 370 21.91 5.47 -9.01
C GLY A 370 21.22 5.90 -7.71
N ALA A 371 20.20 6.74 -7.86
CA ALA A 371 19.32 7.21 -6.79
C ALA A 371 17.87 6.80 -7.07
N GLY A 372 17.10 6.60 -6.01
CA GLY A 372 15.77 5.99 -6.02
C GLY A 372 15.77 4.74 -5.12
N TRP A 373 14.68 4.49 -4.39
CA TRP A 373 14.63 3.43 -3.41
C TRP A 373 13.62 2.32 -3.77
N ALA A 374 12.62 2.05 -2.93
CA ALA A 374 11.56 1.09 -3.23
C ALA A 374 10.63 1.65 -4.32
N ASN A 375 9.93 0.77 -5.04
CA ASN A 375 8.80 1.21 -5.86
C ASN A 375 7.59 1.42 -4.94
N GLU A 376 7.19 2.68 -4.83
CA GLU A 376 6.26 3.22 -3.85
C GLU A 376 4.87 3.17 -4.50
N PHE A 377 4.02 2.23 -4.07
CA PHE A 377 2.66 2.18 -4.60
C PHE A 377 1.82 3.15 -3.81
N GLU A 378 0.86 3.73 -4.51
CA GLU A 378 -0.21 4.52 -3.96
C GLU A 378 -1.50 4.17 -4.71
N VAL A 379 -2.64 4.44 -4.08
CA VAL A 379 -3.96 4.17 -4.65
C VAL A 379 -4.57 5.44 -5.21
N VAL A 380 -4.90 5.42 -6.50
CA VAL A 380 -5.68 6.46 -7.16
C VAL A 380 -7.14 6.02 -7.21
N ARG A 381 -8.04 6.89 -6.74
CA ARG A 381 -9.50 6.71 -6.82
C ARG A 381 -10.13 7.85 -7.61
N ILE A 382 -10.70 7.51 -8.76
CA ILE A 382 -11.41 8.45 -9.63
C ILE A 382 -12.91 8.20 -9.49
N ARG A 383 -13.67 9.23 -9.08
CA ARG A 383 -15.13 9.10 -8.98
C ARG A 383 -15.71 8.88 -10.37
N LEU A 384 -16.55 7.86 -10.53
CA LEU A 384 -17.17 7.53 -11.81
C LEU A 384 -18.04 8.68 -12.33
N THR A 385 -18.71 9.40 -11.43
CA THR A 385 -19.50 10.58 -11.79
C THR A 385 -18.66 11.71 -12.38
N ASP A 386 -17.36 11.77 -12.12
CA ASP A 386 -16.51 12.82 -12.69
C ASP A 386 -16.32 12.65 -14.20
N PHE A 387 -16.49 11.43 -14.72
CA PHE A 387 -16.51 11.17 -16.17
C PHE A 387 -17.78 11.68 -16.86
N LEU A 388 -18.84 12.01 -16.11
CA LEU A 388 -20.08 12.60 -16.63
C LEU A 388 -20.03 14.13 -16.73
N ASN A 389 -18.97 14.75 -16.20
CA ASN A 389 -18.84 16.20 -16.20
C ASN A 389 -18.76 16.78 -17.62
N ASN A 390 -19.09 18.05 -17.75
CA ASN A 390 -19.03 18.82 -19.00
C ASN A 390 -19.85 18.26 -20.18
N GLY A 391 -20.86 17.44 -19.88
CA GLY A 391 -21.73 16.87 -20.91
C GLY A 391 -21.02 15.86 -21.80
N SER A 392 -20.13 15.05 -21.23
CA SER A 392 -19.33 14.05 -21.95
C SER A 392 -20.16 13.11 -22.82
N GLY A 393 -21.42 12.87 -22.44
CA GLY A 393 -22.32 11.95 -23.13
C GLY A 393 -22.02 10.47 -22.85
N LEU A 394 -21.05 10.19 -21.97
CA LEU A 394 -20.71 8.84 -21.53
C LEU A 394 -21.91 8.20 -20.80
N ASP A 395 -22.24 6.97 -21.16
CA ASP A 395 -23.22 6.15 -20.45
C ASP A 395 -22.54 5.21 -19.44
N LEU A 396 -22.73 5.47 -18.14
CA LEU A 396 -22.24 4.57 -17.10
C LEU A 396 -23.01 3.23 -17.05
N GLY A 397 -24.19 3.14 -17.68
CA GLY A 397 -24.98 1.90 -17.74
C GLY A 397 -24.45 0.86 -18.73
N ASP A 398 -23.45 1.19 -19.56
CA ASP A 398 -22.84 0.27 -20.53
C ASP A 398 -21.36 0.63 -20.80
N VAL A 399 -20.54 0.72 -19.73
CA VAL A 399 -19.09 0.91 -19.86
C VAL A 399 -18.45 -0.39 -20.36
N VAL A 400 -17.76 -0.32 -21.51
CA VAL A 400 -17.15 -1.50 -22.15
C VAL A 400 -15.65 -1.59 -21.95
N ALA A 401 -14.98 -0.51 -21.57
CA ALA A 401 -13.54 -0.53 -21.35
C ALA A 401 -13.05 0.60 -20.42
N ILE A 402 -11.99 0.28 -19.67
CA ILE A 402 -11.11 1.23 -18.99
C ILE A 402 -9.79 1.28 -19.74
N ARG A 403 -9.32 2.46 -20.09
CA ARG A 403 -8.10 2.68 -20.85
C ARG A 403 -7.17 3.63 -20.11
N PHE A 404 -5.96 3.16 -19.83
CA PHE A 404 -4.85 3.96 -19.31
C PHE A 404 -4.00 4.44 -20.48
N GLU A 405 -3.83 5.75 -20.61
CA GLU A 405 -3.18 6.41 -21.74
C GLU A 405 -1.96 7.19 -21.28
N PHE A 406 -0.82 6.91 -21.90
CA PHE A 406 0.50 7.37 -21.51
C PHE A 406 1.16 8.14 -22.65
N GLY A 407 2.14 8.99 -22.33
CA GLY A 407 2.89 9.78 -23.31
C GLY A 407 2.53 11.26 -23.28
N ALA A 408 3.20 12.04 -24.14
CA ALA A 408 3.20 13.49 -24.07
C ALA A 408 1.81 14.13 -24.26
N THR A 409 0.90 13.43 -24.93
CA THR A 409 -0.49 13.88 -25.09
C THR A 409 -1.33 13.67 -23.83
N TYR A 410 -0.96 12.69 -22.99
CA TYR A 410 -1.82 12.18 -21.91
C TYR A 410 -1.25 12.41 -20.50
N GLY A 411 -0.05 12.98 -20.38
CA GLY A 411 0.63 13.24 -19.12
C GLY A 411 2.15 13.23 -19.31
N SER A 412 2.86 12.47 -18.48
CA SER A 412 4.31 12.34 -18.57
C SER A 412 4.74 11.71 -19.90
N ALA A 413 5.66 12.39 -20.60
CA ALA A 413 6.06 12.04 -21.96
C ALA A 413 6.74 10.66 -22.08
N LYS A 414 7.37 10.21 -21.01
CA LYS A 414 7.98 8.89 -20.87
C LYS A 414 7.92 8.44 -19.43
N GLY A 415 8.01 7.14 -19.20
CA GLY A 415 7.95 6.60 -17.86
C GLY A 415 8.12 5.09 -17.80
N ARG A 416 8.07 4.59 -16.57
CA ARG A 416 7.95 3.17 -16.22
C ARG A 416 7.05 3.08 -15.01
N LEU A 417 6.01 2.25 -15.09
CA LEU A 417 5.07 2.04 -14.01
C LEU A 417 5.00 0.57 -13.63
N GLY A 418 4.78 0.31 -12.34
CA GLY A 418 4.04 -0.84 -11.86
C GLY A 418 2.55 -0.49 -11.72
N LEU A 419 1.67 -1.42 -12.06
CA LEU A 419 0.21 -1.29 -11.93
C LEU A 419 -0.35 -2.57 -11.33
N ASP A 420 -1.30 -2.43 -10.42
CA ASP A 420 -1.98 -3.54 -9.76
C ASP A 420 -3.40 -3.14 -9.27
N ASP A 421 -4.20 -4.14 -8.91
CA ASP A 421 -5.53 -4.04 -8.29
C ASP A 421 -6.44 -2.98 -8.94
N ILE A 422 -6.78 -3.20 -10.22
CA ILE A 422 -7.75 -2.37 -10.95
C ILE A 422 -9.15 -2.83 -10.56
N GLU A 423 -9.90 -1.95 -9.90
CA GLU A 423 -11.18 -2.27 -9.28
C GLU A 423 -12.23 -1.18 -9.57
N ILE A 424 -13.48 -1.59 -9.69
CA ILE A 424 -14.63 -0.71 -9.52
C ILE A 424 -15.19 -0.92 -8.11
N THR A 425 -15.38 0.18 -7.37
CA THR A 425 -15.66 0.18 -5.93
C THR A 425 -16.98 0.86 -5.63
N GLN A 426 -17.70 0.34 -4.63
CA GLN A 426 -19.03 0.82 -4.25
C GLN A 426 -19.04 1.97 -3.24
N ASP A 427 -17.87 2.41 -2.74
CA ASP A 427 -17.78 3.26 -1.54
C ASP A 427 -17.09 4.61 -1.65
#